data_AF-A0AAP9CHH1-F1
#
_entry.id   AF-A0AAP9CHH1-F1
#
_cell.length_a   1.000
_cell.length_b   1.000
_cell.length_c   1.000
_cell.angle_alpha   90.00
_cell.angle_beta   90.00
_cell.angle_gamma   90.00
#
_symmetry.space_group_name_H-M   'P 1'
#
loop_
_entity.id
_entity.type
_entity.pdbx_description
1 polymer ?
#
loop_
_entity_poly.entity_id
_entity_poly.type
_entity_poly.pdbx_seq_one_letter_code
_entity_poly.pdbx_strand_id
1 'polypeptide(L)'
;MDYPKSVPSAGLVNGKFVDENPLTGTPGSLIPARWGNSVTDEIINTITAAGLVPDEGNSTQLRLAISAIVEKNKNDSLASKDEAEAGTSSSRLMTPQRVFQAIEKKVVQATETVLGWARIATQSQVNAGTDDTAIVTPKKLRFGVSYSIGANGYIAFPSWLGGFMIQWVLITIAADKTYAAQPWPVAFKTQCAATWASYSHGGNAPYFDITTPPLVTYFDSSQVQVLSNSGGTGFVTVLGVGN
;
A
#
# COMPACT_ATOMS: atom_id res chain seq x y z
N MET A 1 53.61 12.37 16.26
CA MET A 1 55.01 12.85 16.39
C MET A 1 56.01 12.07 15.51
N ASP A 2 57.14 12.68 15.08
CA ASP A 2 58.26 12.01 14.37
C ASP A 2 59.49 11.86 15.32
N TYR A 3 60.48 11.03 14.95
CA TYR A 3 61.75 10.86 15.68
C TYR A 3 62.59 12.16 15.69
N PRO A 4 63.45 12.39 16.70
CA PRO A 4 64.20 13.64 16.88
C PRO A 4 65.41 13.77 15.93
N LYS A 5 65.18 13.72 14.62
CA LYS A 5 66.21 13.79 13.56
C LYS A 5 67.02 15.09 13.58
N SER A 6 66.46 16.15 14.16
CA SER A 6 67.10 17.46 14.31
C SER A 6 68.11 17.53 15.46
N VAL A 7 68.23 16.47 16.28
CA VAL A 7 69.20 16.38 17.36
C VAL A 7 70.39 15.56 16.85
N PRO A 8 71.54 16.18 16.50
CA PRO A 8 72.65 15.48 15.84
C PRO A 8 73.24 14.32 16.67
N SER A 9 73.10 14.38 18.00
CA SER A 9 73.56 13.36 18.95
C SER A 9 72.47 12.35 19.33
N ALA A 10 71.34 12.29 18.62
CA ALA A 10 70.26 11.35 18.93
C ALA A 10 70.63 9.89 18.64
N GLY A 11 71.70 9.63 17.86
CA GLY A 11 72.17 8.27 17.60
C GLY A 11 71.15 7.40 16.85
N LEU A 12 70.31 7.98 16.00
CA LEU A 12 69.28 7.27 15.23
C LEU A 12 69.92 6.48 14.07
N VAL A 13 69.48 5.23 13.87
CA VAL A 13 69.86 4.44 12.69
C VAL A 13 68.64 4.32 11.78
N ASN A 14 68.80 4.69 10.50
CA ASN A 14 67.71 4.78 9.54
C ASN A 14 66.51 5.61 10.05
N GLY A 15 66.77 6.63 10.87
CA GLY A 15 65.76 7.52 11.43
C GLY A 15 64.93 6.94 12.57
N LYS A 16 65.32 5.82 13.18
CA LYS A 16 64.67 5.21 14.35
C LYS A 16 65.62 5.08 15.54
N PHE A 17 65.04 4.97 16.74
CA PHE A 17 65.81 4.63 17.94
C PHE A 17 66.39 3.21 17.81
N VAL A 18 67.61 3.03 18.29
CA VAL A 18 68.29 1.74 18.42
C VAL A 18 68.81 1.57 19.84
N ASP A 19 68.81 0.34 20.32
CA ASP A 19 69.41 0.00 21.61
C ASP A 19 70.94 0.04 21.50
N GLU A 20 71.59 0.14 22.66
CA GLU A 20 73.04 -0.03 22.76
C GLU A 20 73.45 -1.43 22.32
N ASN A 21 74.58 -1.54 21.60
CA ASN A 21 75.18 -2.83 21.28
C ASN A 21 76.59 -2.93 21.92
N PRO A 22 76.69 -3.61 23.08
CA PRO A 22 77.94 -3.75 23.82
C PRO A 22 79.02 -4.53 23.06
N LEU A 23 78.63 -5.43 22.13
CA LEU A 23 79.57 -6.26 21.36
C LEU A 23 80.29 -5.46 20.27
N THR A 24 79.67 -4.39 19.76
CA THR A 24 80.26 -3.53 18.72
C THR A 24 80.67 -2.16 19.25
N GLY A 25 80.46 -1.90 20.54
CA GLY A 25 80.77 -0.61 21.19
C GLY A 25 79.92 0.55 20.66
N THR A 26 78.75 0.28 20.07
CA THR A 26 77.88 1.33 19.54
C THR A 26 76.88 1.79 20.61
N PRO A 27 76.89 3.09 21.00
CA PRO A 27 75.93 3.63 21.96
C PRO A 27 74.51 3.58 21.43
N GLY A 28 73.54 3.36 22.32
CA GLY A 28 72.12 3.44 21.99
C GLY A 28 71.66 4.87 21.65
N SER A 29 70.49 4.98 21.03
CA SER A 29 69.92 6.27 20.71
C SER A 29 69.51 7.05 21.96
N LEU A 30 69.83 8.35 21.97
CA LEU A 30 69.36 9.27 23.00
C LEU A 30 67.89 9.63 22.74
N ILE A 31 67.05 9.52 23.76
CA ILE A 31 65.67 10.02 23.76
C ILE A 31 65.67 11.40 24.43
N PRO A 32 65.60 12.52 23.69
CA PRO A 32 65.66 13.84 24.29
C PRO A 32 64.38 14.13 25.11
N ALA A 33 64.52 14.80 26.26
CA ALA A 33 63.38 15.17 27.11
C ALA A 33 62.30 15.95 26.33
N ARG A 34 62.70 16.85 25.41
CA ARG A 34 61.77 17.55 24.52
C ARG A 34 60.88 16.57 23.73
N TRP A 35 61.46 15.50 23.19
CA TRP A 35 60.72 14.50 22.42
C TRP A 35 59.80 13.69 23.33
N GLY A 36 60.30 13.20 24.47
CA GLY A 36 59.51 12.46 25.45
C GLY A 36 58.30 13.27 25.96
N ASN A 37 58.52 14.52 26.34
CA ASN A 37 57.45 15.43 26.75
C ASN A 37 56.43 15.65 25.63
N SER A 38 56.87 15.86 24.39
CA SER A 38 55.96 16.09 23.26
C SER A 38 55.06 14.88 22.98
N VAL A 39 55.57 13.65 23.11
CA VAL A 39 54.76 12.43 22.97
C VAL A 39 53.77 12.31 24.12
N THR A 40 54.21 12.57 25.36
CA THR A 40 53.33 12.58 26.53
C THR A 40 52.22 13.62 26.40
N ASP A 41 52.55 14.83 25.96
CA ASP A 41 51.60 15.92 25.73
C ASP A 41 50.59 15.57 24.62
N GLU A 42 50.99 14.90 23.54
CA GLU A 42 50.08 14.42 22.48
C GLU A 42 49.03 13.43 23.03
N ILE A 43 49.47 12.53 23.92
CA ILE A 43 48.59 11.58 24.60
C ILE A 43 47.66 12.31 25.59
N ILE A 44 48.21 13.21 26.42
CA ILE A 44 47.44 14.01 27.38
C ILE A 44 46.39 14.87 26.68
N ASN A 45 46.74 15.51 25.56
CA ASN A 45 45.81 16.33 24.77
C ASN A 45 44.65 15.48 24.24
N THR A 46 44.92 14.25 23.78
CA THR A 46 43.89 13.32 23.32
C THR A 46 42.96 12.90 24.47
N ILE A 47 43.52 12.59 25.64
CA ILE A 47 42.77 12.24 26.86
C ILE A 47 41.87 13.40 27.30
N THR A 48 42.42 14.61 27.31
CA THR A 48 41.72 15.83 27.71
C THR A 48 40.61 16.20 26.71
N ALA A 49 40.85 16.04 25.41
CA ALA A 49 39.85 16.28 24.36
C ALA A 49 38.65 15.33 24.46
N ALA A 50 38.86 14.12 24.99
CA ALA A 50 37.79 13.18 25.31
C ALA A 50 37.07 13.49 26.64
N GLY A 51 37.46 14.54 27.36
CA GLY A 51 36.89 14.94 28.65
C GLY A 51 37.38 14.12 29.85
N LEU A 52 38.45 13.34 29.70
CA LEU A 52 39.06 12.55 30.77
C LEU A 52 40.16 13.36 31.48
N VAL A 53 40.38 13.08 32.76
CA VAL A 53 41.48 13.68 33.54
C VAL A 53 42.71 12.75 33.44
N PRO A 54 43.87 13.20 32.93
CA PRO A 54 45.08 12.40 32.84
C PRO A 54 45.54 11.86 34.20
N ASP A 55 45.94 10.59 34.24
CA ASP A 55 46.40 9.87 35.42
C ASP A 55 47.56 8.95 35.02
N GLU A 56 48.75 9.26 35.54
CA GLU A 56 49.97 8.49 35.29
C GLU A 56 49.89 7.04 35.81
N GLY A 57 49.00 6.76 36.78
CA GLY A 57 48.71 5.42 37.27
C GLY A 57 47.86 4.56 36.33
N ASN A 58 47.30 5.15 35.25
CA ASN A 58 46.35 4.49 34.38
C ASN A 58 46.80 4.44 32.92
N SER A 59 47.39 3.31 32.52
CA SER A 59 47.84 3.06 31.14
C SER A 59 46.73 2.74 30.14
N THR A 60 45.45 2.82 30.53
CA THR A 60 44.31 2.54 29.65
C THR A 60 43.62 3.78 29.09
N GLN A 61 43.98 4.98 29.57
CA GLN A 61 43.27 6.23 29.26
C GLN A 61 43.28 6.60 27.78
N LEU A 62 44.38 6.37 27.07
CA LEU A 62 44.45 6.64 25.63
C LEU A 62 43.39 5.84 24.85
N ARG A 63 43.23 4.56 25.19
CA ARG A 63 42.19 3.71 24.58
C ARG A 63 40.80 4.24 24.88
N LEU A 64 40.53 4.59 26.15
CA LEU A 64 39.24 5.15 26.57
C LEU A 64 38.93 6.47 25.84
N ALA A 65 39.93 7.34 25.68
CA ALA A 65 39.79 8.61 24.98
C ALA A 65 39.42 8.40 23.50
N ILE A 66 40.11 7.49 22.81
CA ILE A 66 39.82 7.16 21.41
C ILE A 66 38.40 6.59 21.28
N SER A 67 38.00 5.65 22.15
CA SER A 67 36.64 5.10 22.16
C SER A 67 35.58 6.18 22.35
N ALA A 68 35.77 7.10 23.30
CA ALA A 68 34.84 8.19 23.56
C ALA A 68 34.72 9.17 22.37
N ILE A 69 35.84 9.52 21.72
CA ILE A 69 35.84 10.38 20.53
C ILE A 69 35.09 9.72 19.38
N VAL A 70 35.30 8.42 19.15
CA VAL A 70 34.60 7.65 18.10
C VAL A 70 33.09 7.60 18.37
N GLU A 71 32.68 7.33 19.61
CA GLU A 71 31.27 7.32 20.00
C GLU A 71 30.61 8.68 19.85
N LYS A 72 31.29 9.75 20.26
CA LYS A 72 30.82 11.12 20.07
C LYS A 72 30.62 11.45 18.59
N ASN A 73 31.62 11.20 17.75
CA ASN A 73 31.54 11.47 16.31
C ASN A 73 30.40 10.68 15.65
N LYS A 74 30.18 9.42 16.08
CA LYS A 74 29.04 8.63 15.61
C LYS A 74 27.72 9.31 15.99
N ASN A 75 27.55 9.71 17.25
CA ASN A 75 26.32 10.35 17.72
C ASN A 75 26.07 11.71 17.06
N ASP A 76 27.09 12.54 16.89
CA ASP A 76 26.99 13.84 16.22
C ASP A 76 26.58 13.69 14.75
N SER A 77 26.99 12.58 14.11
CA SER A 77 26.59 12.26 12.73
C SER A 77 25.13 11.78 12.63
N LEU A 78 24.53 11.26 13.70
CA LEU A 78 23.15 10.76 13.67
C LEU A 78 22.13 11.90 13.74
N ALA A 79 21.01 11.72 13.03
CA ALA A 79 19.87 12.62 13.12
C ALA A 79 19.09 12.43 14.43
N SER A 80 18.66 13.55 15.01
CA SER A 80 17.66 13.56 16.07
C SER A 80 16.26 13.20 15.53
N LYS A 81 15.30 12.97 16.43
CA LYS A 81 13.90 12.70 16.06
C LYS A 81 13.31 13.87 15.28
N ASP A 82 13.49 15.09 15.78
CA ASP A 82 12.90 16.29 15.19
C ASP A 82 13.49 16.58 13.81
N GLU A 83 14.80 16.38 13.65
CA GLU A 83 15.46 16.50 12.34
C GLU A 83 14.92 15.46 11.34
N ALA A 84 14.74 14.21 11.78
CA ALA A 84 14.21 13.14 10.94
C ALA A 84 12.77 13.42 10.50
N GLU A 85 11.95 13.96 11.39
CA GLU A 85 10.54 14.31 11.12
C GLU A 85 10.39 15.56 10.26
N ALA A 86 11.28 16.54 10.41
CA ALA A 86 11.29 17.77 9.61
C ALA A 86 11.84 17.53 8.19
N GLY A 87 12.80 16.61 8.04
CA GLY A 87 13.35 16.22 6.73
C GLY A 87 14.20 17.30 6.04
N THR A 88 14.76 18.25 6.79
CA THR A 88 15.51 19.39 6.25
C THR A 88 17.01 19.14 6.15
N SER A 89 17.54 18.13 6.85
CA SER A 89 18.97 17.84 6.89
C SER A 89 19.39 16.88 5.77
N SER A 90 20.45 17.25 5.03
CA SER A 90 21.06 16.44 3.97
C SER A 90 22.40 15.80 4.35
N SER A 91 22.94 16.12 5.54
CA SER A 91 24.27 15.69 5.98
C SER A 91 24.25 14.70 7.15
N ARG A 92 23.12 14.56 7.84
CA ARG A 92 22.97 13.63 8.98
C ARG A 92 22.65 12.22 8.50
N LEU A 93 23.18 11.23 9.23
CA LEU A 93 22.89 9.82 9.04
C LEU A 93 21.58 9.43 9.73
N MET A 94 20.80 8.59 9.08
CA MET A 94 19.53 8.09 9.60
C MET A 94 19.68 6.70 10.21
N THR A 95 19.04 6.44 11.35
CA THR A 95 18.92 5.09 11.93
C THR A 95 17.59 4.45 11.54
N PRO A 96 17.45 3.10 11.59
CA PRO A 96 16.17 2.43 11.30
C PRO A 96 15.00 2.96 12.14
N GLN A 97 15.25 3.30 13.41
CA GLN A 97 14.24 3.90 14.30
C GLN A 97 13.78 5.27 13.79
N ARG A 98 14.72 6.10 13.33
CA ARG A 98 14.42 7.45 12.84
C ARG A 98 13.68 7.42 11.50
N VAL A 99 14.03 6.47 10.61
CA VAL A 99 13.26 6.20 9.38
C VAL A 99 11.82 5.84 9.74
N PHE A 100 11.62 4.91 10.68
CA PHE A 100 10.27 4.49 11.08
C PHE A 100 9.46 5.67 11.64
N GLN A 101 10.04 6.48 12.52
CA GLN A 101 9.38 7.67 13.10
C GLN A 101 9.00 8.70 12.02
N ALA A 102 9.90 8.98 11.08
CA ALA A 102 9.63 9.89 9.98
C ALA A 102 8.50 9.39 9.07
N ILE A 103 8.47 8.08 8.79
CA ILE A 103 7.38 7.45 8.03
C ILE A 103 6.07 7.53 8.81
N GLU A 104 6.06 7.11 10.08
CA GLU A 104 4.88 7.11 10.93
C GLU A 104 4.22 8.50 11.00
N LYS A 105 5.01 9.56 11.16
CA LYS A 105 4.47 10.93 11.19
C LYS A 105 3.86 11.38 9.85
N LYS A 106 4.31 10.81 8.74
CA LYS A 106 3.79 11.13 7.40
C LYS A 106 2.66 10.20 6.96
N VAL A 107 2.47 9.06 7.63
CA VAL A 107 1.33 8.17 7.41
C VAL A 107 0.11 8.79 8.10
N VAL A 108 -0.62 9.59 7.32
CA VAL A 108 -1.91 10.17 7.72
C VAL A 108 -3.04 9.51 6.94
N GLN A 109 -4.23 9.48 7.52
CA GLN A 109 -5.44 9.04 6.82
C GLN A 109 -5.70 9.96 5.62
N ALA A 110 -5.97 9.39 4.45
CA ALA A 110 -6.37 10.15 3.28
C ALA A 110 -7.74 10.80 3.51
N THR A 111 -7.88 12.06 3.10
CA THR A 111 -9.14 12.79 3.04
C THR A 111 -9.26 13.48 1.69
N GLU A 112 -10.39 14.13 1.42
CA GLU A 112 -10.60 14.87 0.17
C GLU A 112 -9.59 16.02 -0.04
N THR A 113 -9.01 16.55 1.04
CA THR A 113 -8.07 17.69 0.99
C THR A 113 -6.64 17.32 1.36
N VAL A 114 -6.42 16.14 1.96
CA VAL A 114 -5.12 15.70 2.47
C VAL A 114 -4.74 14.38 1.82
N LEU A 115 -3.59 14.40 1.11
CA LEU A 115 -2.98 13.17 0.63
C LEU A 115 -2.59 12.28 1.82
N GLY A 116 -2.95 11.00 1.73
CA GLY A 116 -2.68 10.05 2.79
C GLY A 116 -2.89 8.62 2.34
N TRP A 117 -2.99 7.74 3.32
CA TRP A 117 -3.22 6.32 3.14
C TRP A 117 -4.68 6.03 3.43
N ALA A 118 -5.27 5.14 2.64
CA ALA A 118 -6.62 4.67 2.88
C ALA A 118 -6.65 3.16 2.81
N ARG A 119 -7.40 2.55 3.72
CA ARG A 119 -7.60 1.10 3.71
C ARG A 119 -8.54 0.70 2.59
N ILE A 120 -8.47 -0.57 2.21
CA ILE A 120 -9.44 -1.14 1.29
C ILE A 120 -10.76 -1.41 2.03
N ALA A 121 -11.87 -0.93 1.49
CA ALA A 121 -13.20 -1.15 2.04
C ALA A 121 -13.56 -2.65 2.00
N THR A 122 -14.29 -3.14 3.01
CA THR A 122 -14.90 -4.48 3.00
C THR A 122 -16.16 -4.50 2.15
N GLN A 123 -16.66 -5.69 1.77
CA GLN A 123 -17.91 -5.77 1.00
C GLN A 123 -19.11 -5.22 1.78
N SER A 124 -19.17 -5.44 3.09
CA SER A 124 -20.22 -4.89 3.95
C SER A 124 -20.22 -3.36 3.93
N GLN A 125 -19.04 -2.74 4.02
CA GLN A 125 -18.90 -1.28 3.97
C GLN A 125 -19.32 -0.69 2.63
N VAL A 126 -18.95 -1.35 1.52
CA VAL A 126 -19.38 -0.92 0.17
C VAL A 126 -20.90 -1.00 0.04
N ASN A 127 -21.54 -2.02 0.62
CA ASN A 127 -22.99 -2.17 0.59
C ASN A 127 -23.71 -1.14 1.49
N ALA A 128 -23.11 -0.79 2.62
CA ALA A 128 -23.65 0.21 3.55
C ALA A 128 -23.51 1.65 3.00
N GLY A 129 -22.44 1.94 2.27
CA GLY A 129 -22.25 3.22 1.58
C GLY A 129 -22.03 4.43 2.51
N THR A 130 -21.55 4.22 3.73
CA THR A 130 -21.40 5.27 4.76
C THR A 130 -19.96 5.66 5.09
N ASP A 131 -18.98 4.89 4.61
CA ASP A 131 -17.57 5.01 4.98
C ASP A 131 -16.80 5.81 3.92
N ASP A 132 -16.32 7.00 4.29
CA ASP A 132 -15.52 7.89 3.44
C ASP A 132 -14.00 7.71 3.61
N THR A 133 -13.57 6.83 4.53
CA THR A 133 -12.16 6.63 4.88
C THR A 133 -11.48 5.53 4.06
N ALA A 134 -12.23 4.81 3.24
CA ALA A 134 -11.79 3.57 2.60
C ALA A 134 -12.02 3.55 1.08
N ILE A 135 -11.15 2.85 0.36
CA ILE A 135 -11.17 2.79 -1.11
C ILE A 135 -11.83 1.48 -1.60
N VAL A 136 -12.64 1.61 -2.65
CA VAL A 136 -13.30 0.49 -3.34
C VAL A 136 -12.35 -0.12 -4.37
N THR A 137 -12.26 -1.46 -4.42
CA THR A 137 -11.46 -2.16 -5.44
C THR A 137 -12.28 -2.48 -6.69
N PRO A 138 -11.66 -2.70 -7.86
CA PRO A 138 -12.38 -3.09 -9.08
C PRO A 138 -13.24 -4.35 -8.91
N LYS A 139 -12.81 -5.31 -8.08
CA LYS A 139 -13.62 -6.50 -7.74
C LYS A 139 -14.94 -6.13 -7.08
N LYS A 140 -14.92 -5.16 -6.15
CA LYS A 140 -16.12 -4.73 -5.43
C LYS A 140 -17.01 -3.82 -6.28
N LEU A 141 -16.38 -3.01 -7.15
CA LEU A 141 -17.11 -2.23 -8.15
C LEU A 141 -17.85 -3.14 -9.14
N ARG A 142 -17.16 -4.17 -9.67
CA ARG A 142 -17.77 -5.16 -10.57
C ARG A 142 -18.81 -6.03 -9.86
N PHE A 143 -18.62 -6.38 -8.59
CA PHE A 143 -19.65 -7.06 -7.79
C PHE A 143 -20.96 -6.27 -7.71
N GLY A 144 -20.90 -4.95 -7.92
CA GLY A 144 -22.08 -4.12 -8.03
C GLY A 144 -22.96 -4.43 -9.24
N VAL A 145 -22.44 -4.99 -10.35
CA VAL A 145 -23.24 -5.21 -11.56
C VAL A 145 -23.15 -6.67 -11.99
N SER A 146 -24.28 -7.38 -11.97
CA SER A 146 -24.40 -8.74 -12.51
C SER A 146 -25.24 -8.72 -13.78
N TYR A 147 -24.84 -9.45 -14.81
CA TYR A 147 -25.60 -9.52 -16.05
C TYR A 147 -25.43 -10.87 -16.74
N SER A 148 -26.46 -11.28 -17.47
CA SER A 148 -26.45 -12.42 -18.39
C SER A 148 -27.15 -12.01 -19.67
N ILE A 149 -26.45 -12.08 -20.80
CA ILE A 149 -26.99 -11.70 -22.11
C ILE A 149 -27.23 -12.95 -22.93
N GLY A 150 -28.48 -13.41 -22.96
CA GLY A 150 -28.96 -14.52 -23.76
C GLY A 150 -30.40 -14.27 -24.22
N ALA A 151 -31.03 -15.28 -24.83
CA ALA A 151 -32.45 -15.21 -25.21
C ALA A 151 -33.36 -14.88 -24.01
N ASN A 152 -32.99 -15.44 -22.85
CA ASN A 152 -33.47 -15.02 -21.53
C ASN A 152 -32.27 -14.42 -20.78
N GLY A 153 -32.40 -13.20 -20.29
CA GLY A 153 -31.26 -12.45 -19.75
C GLY A 153 -31.65 -11.37 -18.75
N TYR A 154 -30.64 -10.79 -18.11
CA TYR A 154 -30.83 -9.76 -17.09
C TYR A 154 -29.63 -8.84 -16.94
N ILE A 155 -29.89 -7.66 -16.36
CA ILE A 155 -28.91 -6.74 -15.79
C ILE A 155 -29.42 -6.37 -14.39
N ALA A 156 -28.64 -6.71 -13.37
CA ALA A 156 -28.91 -6.42 -11.96
C ALA A 156 -27.90 -5.40 -11.44
N PHE A 157 -28.42 -4.32 -10.87
CA PHE A 157 -27.65 -3.25 -10.26
C PHE A 157 -27.33 -3.55 -8.79
N PRO A 158 -26.37 -2.80 -8.20
CA PRO A 158 -25.93 -3.07 -6.84
C PRO A 158 -27.06 -2.83 -5.83
N SER A 159 -27.02 -3.52 -4.70
CA SER A 159 -28.01 -3.31 -3.63
C SER A 159 -28.01 -1.89 -3.07
N TRP A 160 -26.87 -1.20 -3.11
CA TRP A 160 -26.75 0.21 -2.68
C TRP A 160 -27.36 1.21 -3.69
N LEU A 161 -27.73 0.78 -4.90
CA LEU A 161 -28.59 1.55 -5.83
C LEU A 161 -30.07 1.12 -5.77
N GLY A 162 -30.50 0.55 -4.64
CA GLY A 162 -31.87 0.03 -4.49
C GLY A 162 -32.12 -1.32 -5.15
N GLY A 163 -31.08 -1.95 -5.70
CA GLY A 163 -31.14 -3.29 -6.30
C GLY A 163 -31.93 -3.38 -7.59
N PHE A 164 -32.12 -2.26 -8.30
CA PHE A 164 -32.84 -2.20 -9.57
C PHE A 164 -32.37 -3.31 -10.53
N MET A 165 -33.30 -3.93 -11.22
CA MET A 165 -33.03 -5.04 -12.12
C MET A 165 -33.91 -4.91 -13.36
N ILE A 166 -33.30 -5.17 -14.52
CA ILE A 166 -33.97 -5.31 -15.80
C ILE A 166 -33.78 -6.76 -16.23
N GLN A 167 -34.86 -7.42 -16.62
CA GLN A 167 -34.84 -8.80 -17.12
C GLN A 167 -35.62 -8.91 -18.41
N TRP A 168 -35.28 -9.89 -19.24
CA TRP A 168 -36.07 -10.25 -20.40
C TRP A 168 -36.15 -11.76 -20.57
N VAL A 169 -37.31 -12.22 -21.04
CA VAL A 169 -37.57 -13.63 -21.36
C VAL A 169 -38.24 -13.75 -22.71
N LEU A 170 -37.97 -14.83 -23.41
CA LEU A 170 -38.65 -15.25 -24.63
C LEU A 170 -39.59 -16.41 -24.29
N ILE A 171 -40.87 -16.20 -24.54
CA ILE A 171 -41.95 -17.14 -24.26
C ILE A 171 -42.46 -17.70 -25.58
N THR A 172 -42.36 -19.01 -25.76
CA THR A 172 -43.01 -19.69 -26.88
C THR A 172 -44.50 -19.81 -26.60
N ILE A 173 -45.32 -19.35 -27.53
CA ILE A 173 -46.78 -19.44 -27.42
C ILE A 173 -47.34 -20.41 -28.47
N ALA A 174 -48.31 -21.22 -28.05
CA ALA A 174 -49.06 -22.14 -28.90
C ALA A 174 -50.25 -21.43 -29.55
N ALA A 175 -50.91 -22.09 -30.51
CA ALA A 175 -52.17 -21.59 -31.05
C ALA A 175 -53.25 -21.53 -29.94
N ASP A 176 -54.12 -20.52 -30.02
CA ASP A 176 -55.37 -20.37 -29.27
C ASP A 176 -55.27 -20.25 -27.73
N LYS A 177 -55.57 -19.06 -27.20
CA LYS A 177 -56.03 -18.70 -25.82
C LYS A 177 -55.42 -19.49 -24.65
N THR A 178 -54.18 -19.93 -24.81
CA THR A 178 -53.44 -20.68 -23.81
C THR A 178 -52.54 -19.74 -23.03
N TYR A 179 -52.49 -19.95 -21.72
CA TYR A 179 -51.57 -19.22 -20.85
C TYR A 179 -50.20 -19.88 -20.89
N ALA A 180 -49.15 -19.09 -21.13
CA ALA A 180 -47.78 -19.55 -21.08
C ALA A 180 -47.01 -18.73 -20.05
N ALA A 181 -46.49 -19.42 -19.03
CA ALA A 181 -45.63 -18.83 -18.00
C ALA A 181 -44.15 -19.10 -18.31
N GLN A 182 -43.29 -18.14 -17.98
CA GLN A 182 -41.84 -18.32 -17.96
C GLN A 182 -41.25 -17.74 -16.67
N PRO A 183 -40.34 -18.46 -16.01
CA PRO A 183 -39.60 -17.92 -14.88
C PRO A 183 -38.64 -16.83 -15.34
N TRP A 184 -38.43 -15.84 -14.49
CA TRP A 184 -37.34 -14.88 -14.70
C TRP A 184 -35.99 -15.60 -14.57
N PRO A 185 -34.95 -15.18 -15.33
CA PRO A 185 -33.60 -15.73 -15.21
C PRO A 185 -33.06 -15.71 -13.77
N VAL A 186 -33.41 -14.66 -13.01
CA VAL A 186 -33.19 -14.53 -11.58
C VAL A 186 -34.47 -13.96 -10.97
N ALA A 187 -34.91 -14.45 -9.82
CA ALA A 187 -36.06 -13.84 -9.15
C ALA A 187 -35.75 -12.38 -8.76
N PHE A 188 -36.69 -11.46 -9.00
CA PHE A 188 -36.66 -10.14 -8.37
C PHE A 188 -36.67 -10.33 -6.85
N LYS A 189 -35.81 -9.60 -6.12
CA LYS A 189 -35.63 -9.82 -4.68
C LYS A 189 -36.86 -9.40 -3.87
N THR A 190 -37.57 -8.39 -4.34
CA THR A 190 -38.77 -7.83 -3.70
C THR A 190 -39.97 -8.01 -4.61
N GLN A 191 -39.93 -7.43 -5.82
CA GLN A 191 -41.06 -7.47 -6.75
C GLN A 191 -40.65 -7.20 -8.20
N CYS A 192 -41.41 -7.76 -9.14
CA CYS A 192 -41.49 -7.23 -10.50
C CYS A 192 -42.47 -6.05 -10.48
N ALA A 193 -42.00 -4.86 -10.83
CA ALA A 193 -42.79 -3.63 -10.74
C ALA A 193 -43.60 -3.33 -12.01
N ALA A 194 -43.04 -3.69 -13.18
CA ALA A 194 -43.72 -3.53 -14.46
C ALA A 194 -43.15 -4.49 -15.49
N THR A 195 -43.99 -4.84 -16.47
CA THR A 195 -43.61 -5.69 -17.60
C THR A 195 -44.15 -5.13 -18.90
N TRP A 196 -43.41 -5.34 -19.99
CA TRP A 196 -43.78 -4.96 -21.35
C TRP A 196 -43.52 -6.13 -22.27
N ALA A 197 -44.50 -6.47 -23.10
CA ALA A 197 -44.39 -7.56 -24.05
C ALA A 197 -44.31 -7.03 -25.49
N SER A 198 -43.52 -7.70 -26.32
CA SER A 198 -43.51 -7.57 -27.77
C SER A 198 -43.70 -8.95 -28.39
N TYR A 199 -44.44 -9.01 -29.49
CA TYR A 199 -44.68 -10.24 -30.22
C TYR A 199 -43.83 -10.32 -31.49
N SER A 200 -43.36 -11.53 -31.80
CA SER A 200 -42.60 -11.86 -33.01
C SER A 200 -43.04 -13.22 -33.55
N HIS A 201 -43.18 -13.35 -34.87
CA HIS A 201 -43.49 -14.61 -35.56
C HIS A 201 -42.56 -14.82 -36.77
N GLY A 202 -42.41 -16.07 -37.21
CA GLY A 202 -41.76 -16.38 -38.49
C GLY A 202 -42.79 -16.38 -39.64
N GLY A 203 -42.44 -15.82 -40.80
CA GLY A 203 -43.31 -15.79 -42.00
C GLY A 203 -44.38 -14.68 -41.97
N ASN A 204 -45.37 -14.70 -42.88
CA ASN A 204 -46.55 -13.80 -42.80
C ASN A 204 -47.48 -14.30 -41.69
N ALA A 205 -47.85 -13.44 -40.73
CA ALA A 205 -48.67 -13.85 -39.57
C ALA A 205 -50.02 -14.43 -40.02
N PRO A 206 -50.43 -15.62 -39.54
CA PRO A 206 -51.84 -15.96 -39.51
C PRO A 206 -52.48 -15.13 -38.39
N TYR A 207 -53.09 -14.02 -38.78
CA TYR A 207 -54.10 -13.28 -38.01
C TYR A 207 -53.65 -12.88 -36.59
N PHE A 208 -52.95 -11.75 -36.48
CA PHE A 208 -52.92 -11.02 -35.22
C PHE A 208 -54.29 -10.38 -35.05
N ASP A 209 -55.12 -10.89 -34.14
CA ASP A 209 -56.34 -10.17 -33.79
C ASP A 209 -55.91 -8.90 -33.04
N ILE A 210 -55.84 -7.78 -33.77
CA ILE A 210 -55.48 -6.47 -33.25
C ILE A 210 -56.41 -6.02 -32.11
N THR A 211 -57.58 -6.66 -31.95
CA THR A 211 -58.49 -6.38 -30.84
C THR A 211 -58.04 -7.01 -29.52
N THR A 212 -57.16 -8.02 -29.54
CA THR A 212 -56.55 -8.63 -28.34
C THR A 212 -55.09 -9.06 -28.61
N PRO A 213 -54.11 -8.14 -28.53
CA PRO A 213 -52.69 -8.52 -28.61
C PRO A 213 -52.31 -9.52 -27.50
N PRO A 214 -51.21 -10.31 -27.64
CA PRO A 214 -50.68 -11.07 -26.53
C PRO A 214 -50.29 -10.09 -25.43
N LEU A 215 -50.98 -10.21 -24.30
CA LEU A 215 -50.84 -9.35 -23.14
C LEU A 215 -50.12 -10.12 -22.04
N VAL A 216 -49.32 -9.41 -21.25
CA VAL A 216 -48.93 -9.94 -19.95
C VAL A 216 -50.18 -10.00 -19.08
N THR A 217 -50.59 -11.21 -18.71
CA THR A 217 -51.80 -11.43 -17.90
C THR A 217 -51.50 -11.54 -16.43
N TYR A 218 -50.26 -11.89 -16.08
CA TYR A 218 -49.80 -12.00 -14.70
C TYR A 218 -48.28 -11.90 -14.64
N PHE A 219 -47.77 -11.28 -13.58
CA PHE A 219 -46.35 -11.29 -13.25
C PHE A 219 -46.18 -11.19 -11.72
N ASP A 220 -45.11 -11.81 -11.23
CA ASP A 220 -44.65 -11.67 -9.85
C ASP A 220 -43.11 -11.61 -9.83
N SER A 221 -42.51 -11.72 -8.63
CA SER A 221 -41.07 -11.70 -8.47
C SER A 221 -40.34 -12.88 -9.13
N SER A 222 -41.02 -13.98 -9.40
CA SER A 222 -40.45 -15.25 -9.88
C SER A 222 -40.74 -15.54 -11.35
N GLN A 223 -41.86 -15.07 -11.88
CA GLN A 223 -42.33 -15.43 -13.22
C GLN A 223 -43.17 -14.34 -13.89
N VAL A 224 -43.37 -14.51 -15.19
CA VAL A 224 -44.31 -13.76 -15.99
C VAL A 224 -45.12 -14.70 -16.87
N GLN A 225 -46.38 -14.36 -17.07
CA GLN A 225 -47.34 -15.13 -17.85
C GLN A 225 -47.97 -14.26 -18.91
N VAL A 226 -48.05 -14.81 -20.12
CA VAL A 226 -48.72 -14.19 -21.25
C VAL A 226 -49.87 -15.07 -21.70
N LEU A 227 -50.89 -14.44 -22.27
CA LEU A 227 -51.97 -15.14 -22.97
C LEU A 227 -51.65 -15.18 -24.47
N SER A 228 -51.66 -16.38 -25.06
CA SER A 228 -51.62 -16.53 -26.51
C SER A 228 -52.95 -16.07 -27.11
N ASN A 229 -52.91 -15.16 -28.07
CA ASN A 229 -54.08 -14.82 -28.88
C ASN A 229 -53.77 -14.82 -30.38
N SER A 230 -52.71 -15.54 -30.79
CA SER A 230 -52.37 -15.73 -32.19
C SER A 230 -53.07 -16.97 -32.75
N GLY A 231 -53.51 -16.90 -34.02
CA GLY A 231 -54.00 -18.06 -34.77
C GLY A 231 -52.91 -19.06 -35.19
N GLY A 232 -51.73 -18.99 -34.56
CA GLY A 232 -50.54 -19.81 -34.88
C GLY A 232 -49.49 -19.77 -33.78
N THR A 233 -48.40 -20.54 -33.95
CA THR A 233 -47.25 -20.55 -33.02
C THR A 233 -46.37 -19.33 -33.20
N GLY A 234 -45.79 -18.83 -32.12
CA GLY A 234 -44.93 -17.64 -32.16
C GLY A 234 -44.13 -17.45 -30.87
N PHE A 235 -43.47 -16.30 -30.78
CA PHE A 235 -42.65 -15.91 -29.63
C PHE A 235 -43.10 -14.57 -29.08
N VAL A 236 -43.20 -14.47 -27.77
CA VAL A 236 -43.41 -13.21 -27.06
C VAL A 236 -42.16 -12.91 -26.25
N THR A 237 -41.51 -11.78 -26.52
CA THR A 237 -40.45 -11.28 -25.66
C THR A 237 -41.05 -10.39 -24.60
N VAL A 238 -40.80 -10.68 -23.34
CA VAL A 238 -41.25 -9.87 -22.22
C VAL A 238 -40.05 -9.26 -21.52
N LEU A 239 -40.03 -7.94 -21.39
CA LEU A 239 -39.11 -7.19 -20.55
C LEU A 239 -39.78 -6.88 -19.22
N GLY A 240 -39.13 -7.20 -18.12
CA GLY A 240 -39.55 -6.88 -16.76
C GLY A 240 -38.56 -5.96 -16.07
N VAL A 241 -39.07 -5.04 -15.24
CA VAL A 241 -38.27 -4.23 -14.33
C VAL A 241 -38.74 -4.42 -12.90
N GLY A 242 -37.82 -4.32 -11.96
CA GLY A 242 -38.11 -4.54 -10.54
C GLY A 242 -36.85 -4.43 -9.71
N ASN A 243 -36.88 -5.00 -8.51
CA ASN A 243 -35.70 -5.16 -7.66
C ASN A 243 -35.78 -6.46 -6.87
#